data_AF-A0A8J5T9U3-F1
#
_entry.id   AF-A0A8J5T9U3-F1
#
_cell.length_a   1.000
_cell.length_b   1.000
_cell.length_c   1.000
_cell.angle_alpha   90.00
_cell.angle_beta   90.00
_cell.angle_gamma   90.00
#
_symmetry.space_group_name_H-M   'P 1'
#
loop_
_entity.id
_entity.type
_entity.pdbx_description
1 polymer ?
#
loop_
_entity_poly.entity_id
_entity_poly.type
_entity_poly.pdbx_seq_one_letter_code
_entity_poly.pdbx_strand_id
1 'polypeptide(L)'
;MASIVVLVSVLLIDLIAFGLAVAAEQRRSKATVTPDSAKEYDYCIYDSDVSTGYGVGALLLLAAAQVVVMLASKCFCCGRGLKPGGSRACALLLFLFAWLTFLIAEACLLAGSIRNAYHTRYRGVFGGEPLSCETVRKGVFAAGAAFTFFTAILSEFYYLSYSKSRDAAGGAPYGGSNIGMAPYS
;
A
#
# COMPACT_ATOMS: atom_id res chain seq x y z
N MET A 1 0.04 25.75 -7.78
CA MET A 1 0.38 24.70 -8.76
C MET A 1 0.71 23.41 -8.03
N ALA A 2 0.58 22.26 -8.70
CA ALA A 2 1.13 21.00 -8.19
C ALA A 2 2.65 21.10 -8.10
N SER A 3 3.25 20.63 -7.01
CA SER A 3 4.71 20.51 -6.97
C SER A 3 5.14 19.33 -7.82
N ILE A 4 5.84 19.59 -8.93
CA ILE A 4 6.42 18.55 -9.79
C ILE A 4 7.36 17.67 -8.98
N VAL A 5 8.10 18.24 -8.03
CA VAL A 5 8.99 17.49 -7.14
C VAL A 5 8.22 16.45 -6.33
N VAL A 6 7.03 16.80 -5.80
CA VAL A 6 6.20 15.86 -5.04
C VAL A 6 5.69 14.74 -5.93
N LEU A 7 5.10 15.06 -7.09
CA LEU A 7 4.61 14.06 -8.06
C LEU A 7 5.73 13.09 -8.45
N VAL A 8 6.88 13.60 -8.89
CA VAL A 8 8.00 12.75 -9.33
C VAL A 8 8.55 11.92 -8.18
N SER A 9 8.69 12.49 -6.98
CA SER A 9 9.20 11.75 -5.81
C SER A 9 8.27 10.61 -5.39
N VAL A 10 6.96 10.86 -5.34
CA VAL A 10 5.94 9.89 -4.95
C VAL A 10 5.85 8.78 -5.99
N LEU A 11 5.76 9.13 -7.27
CA LEU A 11 5.77 8.17 -8.37
C LEU A 11 7.00 7.26 -8.34
N LEU A 12 8.20 7.81 -8.12
CA LEU A 12 9.41 6.99 -8.04
C LEU A 12 9.39 6.04 -6.84
N ILE A 13 8.97 6.50 -5.67
CA ILE A 13 8.87 5.66 -4.47
C ILE A 13 7.84 4.55 -4.69
N ASP A 14 6.67 4.87 -5.24
CA ASP A 14 5.60 3.92 -5.52
C ASP A 14 5.99 2.87 -6.57
N LEU A 15 6.73 3.26 -7.61
CA LEU A 15 7.26 2.33 -8.61
C LEU A 15 8.28 1.36 -8.01
N ILE A 16 9.14 1.84 -7.11
CA ILE A 16 10.08 0.97 -6.38
C ILE A 16 9.29 0.03 -5.46
N ALA A 17 8.32 0.55 -4.70
CA ALA A 17 7.46 -0.25 -3.83
C ALA A 17 6.72 -1.36 -4.61
N PHE A 18 6.18 -1.01 -5.79
CA PHE A 18 5.54 -1.97 -6.70
C PHE A 18 6.53 -3.04 -7.17
N GLY A 19 7.74 -2.64 -7.59
CA GLY A 19 8.79 -3.57 -8.00
C GLY A 19 9.19 -4.53 -6.88
N LEU A 20 9.31 -4.04 -5.64
CA LEU A 20 9.58 -4.86 -4.46
C LEU A 20 8.41 -5.81 -4.16
N ALA A 21 7.16 -5.36 -4.28
CA ALA A 21 5.99 -6.21 -4.09
C ALA A 21 5.93 -7.36 -5.13
N VAL A 22 6.25 -7.07 -6.39
CA VAL A 22 6.35 -8.08 -7.45
C VAL A 22 7.52 -9.04 -7.18
N ALA A 23 8.67 -8.51 -6.77
CA ALA A 23 9.83 -9.33 -6.40
C ALA A 23 9.50 -10.25 -5.21
N ALA A 24 8.72 -9.78 -4.24
CA ALA A 24 8.26 -10.57 -3.10
C ALA A 24 7.40 -11.76 -3.54
N GLU A 25 6.48 -11.59 -4.50
CA GLU A 25 5.68 -12.70 -5.06
C GLU A 25 6.55 -13.66 -5.88
N GLN A 26 7.47 -13.15 -6.72
CA GLN A 26 8.34 -14.00 -7.54
C GLN A 26 9.31 -14.84 -6.71
N ARG A 27 9.84 -14.27 -5.62
CA ARG A 27 10.80 -14.91 -4.71
C ARG A 27 10.16 -15.64 -3.54
N ARG A 28 8.84 -15.84 -3.57
CA ARG A 28 8.10 -16.48 -2.49
C ARG A 28 8.71 -17.83 -2.10
N SER A 29 8.89 -18.07 -0.80
CA SER A 29 9.42 -19.33 -0.28
C SER A 29 8.53 -20.50 -0.72
N LYS A 30 9.14 -21.45 -1.43
CA LYS A 30 8.53 -22.74 -1.78
C LYS A 30 9.02 -23.76 -0.77
N ALA A 31 8.09 -24.48 -0.14
CA ALA A 31 8.45 -25.61 0.69
C ALA A 31 8.80 -26.80 -0.23
N THR A 32 9.94 -27.44 0.02
CA THR A 32 10.29 -28.72 -0.61
C THR A 32 10.32 -29.79 0.47
N VAL A 33 9.58 -30.87 0.24
CA VAL A 33 9.61 -32.05 1.13
C VAL A 33 10.86 -32.83 0.75
N THR A 34 11.85 -32.88 1.66
CA THR A 34 13.05 -33.68 1.45
C THR A 34 13.05 -34.83 2.45
N PRO A 35 13.13 -36.09 1.99
CA PRO A 35 13.27 -37.23 2.88
C PRO A 35 14.67 -37.25 3.51
N ASP A 36 14.76 -37.63 4.78
CA ASP A 36 16.07 -37.80 5.43
C ASP A 36 16.88 -38.96 4.81
N SER A 37 18.21 -38.89 4.92
CA SER A 37 19.15 -39.91 4.43
C SER A 37 18.89 -41.30 5.01
N ALA A 38 18.23 -41.39 6.16
CA ALA A 38 17.84 -42.64 6.82
C ALA A 38 16.40 -43.10 6.50
N LYS A 39 15.62 -42.33 5.71
CA LYS A 39 14.18 -42.56 5.40
C LYS A 39 13.27 -42.69 6.63
N GLU A 40 13.68 -42.16 7.78
CA GLU A 40 12.95 -42.30 9.04
C GLU A 40 11.96 -41.15 9.29
N TYR A 41 12.18 -39.99 8.66
CA TYR A 41 11.30 -38.82 8.74
C TYR A 41 11.43 -37.91 7.49
N ASP A 42 10.31 -37.32 7.10
CA ASP A 42 10.23 -36.26 6.09
C ASP A 42 10.25 -34.89 6.78
N TYR A 43 11.03 -33.94 6.28
CA TYR A 43 11.04 -32.56 6.78
C TYR A 43 10.87 -31.55 5.65
N CYS A 44 10.13 -30.46 5.93
CA CYS A 44 9.98 -29.36 4.99
C CYS A 44 11.23 -28.47 5.08
N ILE A 45 11.98 -28.34 3.98
CA ILE A 45 13.02 -27.31 3.84
C ILE A 45 12.35 -26.07 3.24
N TYR A 46 12.52 -24.95 3.92
CA TYR A 46 12.07 -23.64 3.44
C TYR A 46 13.26 -22.85 2.90
N ASP A 47 13.09 -22.26 1.72
CA ASP A 47 14.05 -21.32 1.15
C ASP A 47 14.02 -19.99 1.94
N SER A 48 15.17 -19.32 1.98
CA SER A 48 15.46 -18.12 2.76
C SER A 48 14.37 -17.03 2.72
N ASP A 49 14.21 -16.29 3.83
CA ASP A 49 13.22 -15.21 4.05
C ASP A 49 13.41 -13.94 3.20
N VAL A 50 14.02 -14.06 2.02
CA VAL A 50 14.29 -12.95 1.11
C VAL A 50 12.98 -12.29 0.62
N SER A 51 11.91 -13.09 0.43
CA SER A 51 10.57 -12.57 0.09
C SER A 51 9.98 -11.68 1.18
N THR A 52 10.18 -12.03 2.46
CA THR A 52 9.76 -11.21 3.61
C THR A 52 10.44 -9.84 3.58
N GLY A 53 11.75 -9.80 3.29
CA GLY A 53 12.50 -8.55 3.18
C GLY A 53 11.95 -7.63 2.08
N TYR A 54 11.64 -8.17 0.90
CA TYR A 54 11.03 -7.41 -0.18
C TYR A 54 9.60 -6.94 0.16
N GLY A 55 8.80 -7.78 0.83
CA GLY A 55 7.46 -7.44 1.29
C GLY A 55 7.44 -6.30 2.30
N VAL A 56 8.30 -6.35 3.32
CA VAL A 56 8.46 -5.28 4.32
C VAL A 56 9.03 -4.02 3.68
N GLY A 57 9.98 -4.14 2.75
CA GLY A 57 10.50 -3.00 2.01
C GLY A 57 9.43 -2.29 1.18
N ALA A 58 8.59 -3.05 0.48
CA ALA A 58 7.46 -2.52 -0.28
C ALA A 58 6.46 -1.78 0.63
N LEU A 59 6.14 -2.39 1.78
CA LEU A 59 5.25 -1.81 2.80
C LEU A 59 5.78 -0.45 3.28
N LEU A 60 7.04 -0.39 3.71
CA LEU A 60 7.63 0.84 4.24
C LEU A 60 7.72 1.96 3.19
N LEU A 61 8.06 1.63 1.95
CA LEU A 61 8.12 2.62 0.86
C LEU A 61 6.73 3.14 0.49
N LEU A 62 5.73 2.27 0.38
CA LEU A 62 4.35 2.68 0.08
C LEU A 62 3.80 3.57 1.20
N ALA A 63 4.05 3.23 2.46
CA ALA A 63 3.69 4.06 3.60
C ALA A 63 4.40 5.43 3.57
N ALA A 64 5.68 5.46 3.19
CA ALA A 64 6.43 6.71 3.05
C ALA A 64 5.85 7.60 1.94
N ALA A 65 5.52 7.03 0.77
CA ALA A 65 4.87 7.76 -0.33
C ALA A 65 3.52 8.36 0.11
N GLN A 66 2.68 7.56 0.77
CA GLN A 66 1.40 8.01 1.32
C GLN A 66 1.60 9.18 2.30
N VAL A 67 2.56 9.09 3.22
CA VAL A 67 2.88 10.17 4.17
C VAL A 67 3.32 11.44 3.46
N VAL A 68 4.18 11.34 2.44
CA VAL A 68 4.64 12.51 1.65
C VAL A 68 3.45 13.22 0.99
N VAL A 69 2.54 12.47 0.35
CA VAL A 69 1.34 13.02 -0.28
C VAL A 69 0.42 13.70 0.75
N MET A 70 0.25 13.09 1.94
CA MET A 70 -0.56 13.66 3.01
C MET A 70 0.04 14.95 3.57
N LEU A 71 1.35 14.98 3.81
CA LEU A 71 2.05 16.19 4.27
C LEU A 71 1.97 17.30 3.22
N ALA A 72 2.19 16.97 1.95
CA ALA A 72 2.12 17.93 0.85
C ALA A 72 0.70 18.50 0.63
N SER A 73 -0.33 17.71 0.94
CA SER A 73 -1.74 18.11 0.86
C SER A 73 -2.32 18.64 2.18
N LYS A 74 -1.51 18.73 3.24
CA LYS A 74 -1.95 19.09 4.61
C LYS A 74 -3.14 18.26 5.09
N CYS A 75 -3.07 16.95 4.83
CA CYS A 75 -4.07 15.95 5.19
C CYS A 75 -5.49 16.25 4.70
N PHE A 76 -5.65 17.04 3.62
CA PHE A 76 -6.93 17.55 3.10
C PHE A 76 -7.68 18.52 4.05
N CYS A 77 -7.59 18.34 5.36
CA CYS A 77 -8.33 19.07 6.41
C CYS A 77 -7.59 20.30 6.96
N CYS A 78 -6.26 20.32 6.95
CA CYS A 78 -5.46 21.37 7.62
C CYS A 78 -4.99 22.48 6.66
N GLY A 79 -5.66 22.63 5.52
CA GLY A 79 -5.32 23.58 4.45
C GLY A 79 -6.31 24.75 4.30
N ARG A 80 -5.99 25.69 3.40
CA ARG A 80 -6.98 26.69 2.94
C ARG A 80 -8.18 25.97 2.32
N GLY A 81 -9.39 26.47 2.60
CA GLY A 81 -10.62 25.89 2.07
C GLY A 81 -10.59 25.77 0.55
N LEU A 82 -10.83 24.56 0.04
CA LEU A 82 -10.98 24.32 -1.39
C LEU A 82 -12.26 25.01 -1.88
N LYS A 83 -12.20 25.62 -3.08
CA LYS A 83 -13.37 26.25 -3.70
C LYS A 83 -14.53 25.24 -3.79
N PRO A 84 -15.74 25.57 -3.30
CA PRO A 84 -16.89 24.68 -3.44
C PRO A 84 -17.18 24.44 -4.93
N GLY A 85 -17.26 23.16 -5.33
CA GLY A 85 -17.48 22.74 -6.73
C GLY A 85 -17.09 21.28 -6.99
N GLY A 86 -17.38 20.78 -8.20
CA GLY A 86 -17.15 19.39 -8.59
C GLY A 86 -15.70 18.91 -8.46
N SER A 87 -14.73 19.82 -8.61
CA SER A 87 -13.30 19.50 -8.41
C SER A 87 -12.96 19.14 -6.96
N ARG A 88 -13.68 19.68 -5.97
CA ARG A 88 -13.50 19.33 -4.55
C ARG A 88 -14.09 17.94 -4.27
N ALA A 89 -15.26 17.64 -4.82
CA ALA A 89 -15.88 16.32 -4.71
C ALA A 89 -15.00 15.25 -5.37
N CYS A 90 -14.44 15.53 -6.55
CA CYS A 90 -13.49 14.65 -7.23
C CYS A 90 -12.22 14.39 -6.39
N ALA A 91 -11.62 15.44 -5.82
CA ALA A 91 -10.46 15.29 -4.95
C ALA A 91 -10.77 14.49 -3.67
N LEU A 92 -11.95 14.67 -3.06
CA LEU A 92 -12.42 13.87 -1.93
C LEU A 92 -12.60 12.40 -2.28
N LEU A 93 -13.23 12.10 -3.42
CA LEU A 93 -13.43 10.72 -3.86
C LEU A 93 -12.09 10.04 -4.13
N LEU A 94 -11.18 10.71 -4.87
CA LEU A 94 -9.84 10.19 -5.12
C LEU A 94 -9.05 9.98 -3.84
N PHE A 95 -9.18 10.87 -2.85
CA PHE A 95 -8.59 10.71 -1.53
C PHE A 95 -9.09 9.44 -0.82
N LEU A 96 -10.42 9.24 -0.77
CA LEU A 96 -11.00 8.07 -0.14
C LEU A 96 -10.59 6.77 -0.83
N PHE A 97 -10.59 6.75 -2.17
CA PHE A 97 -10.14 5.58 -2.92
C PHE A 97 -8.65 5.31 -2.74
N ALA A 98 -7.79 6.34 -2.75
CA ALA A 98 -6.36 6.19 -2.50
C ALA A 98 -6.09 5.61 -1.10
N TRP A 99 -6.80 6.08 -0.08
CA TRP A 99 -6.71 5.52 1.28
C TRP A 99 -7.20 4.08 1.34
N LEU A 100 -8.31 3.76 0.68
CA LEU A 100 -8.84 2.40 0.65
C LEU A 100 -7.85 1.43 0.00
N THR A 101 -7.32 1.77 -1.18
CA THR A 101 -6.35 0.91 -1.87
C THR A 101 -5.04 0.79 -1.09
N PHE A 102 -4.59 1.88 -0.46
CA PHE A 102 -3.41 1.89 0.40
C PHE A 102 -3.54 0.91 1.57
N LEU A 103 -4.65 0.99 2.31
CA LEU A 103 -4.89 0.11 3.46
C LEU A 103 -4.99 -1.36 3.05
N ILE A 104 -5.58 -1.65 1.89
CA ILE A 104 -5.65 -3.01 1.37
C ILE A 104 -4.25 -3.51 0.97
N ALA A 105 -3.45 -2.67 0.28
CA ALA A 105 -2.09 -3.00 -0.11
C ALA A 105 -1.22 -3.32 1.11
N GLU A 106 -1.24 -2.45 2.13
CA GLU A 106 -0.55 -2.62 3.41
C GLU A 106 -0.96 -3.91 4.11
N ALA A 107 -2.26 -4.18 4.22
CA ALA A 107 -2.77 -5.40 4.84
C ALA A 107 -2.30 -6.66 4.09
N CYS A 108 -2.32 -6.64 2.75
CA CYS A 108 -1.84 -7.74 1.93
C CYS A 108 -0.32 -7.96 2.07
N LEU A 109 0.48 -6.89 2.01
CA LEU A 109 1.94 -6.95 2.15
C LEU A 109 2.35 -7.38 3.55
N LEU A 110 1.68 -6.88 4.58
CA LEU A 110 1.92 -7.26 5.97
C LEU A 110 1.54 -8.73 6.19
N ALA A 111 0.34 -9.14 5.76
CA ALA A 111 -0.10 -10.52 5.89
C ALA A 111 0.80 -11.49 5.11
N GLY A 112 1.23 -11.12 3.91
CA GLY A 112 2.18 -11.86 3.11
C GLY A 112 3.52 -12.01 3.82
N SER A 113 4.07 -10.91 4.34
CA SER A 113 5.36 -10.89 5.04
C SER A 113 5.32 -11.71 6.33
N ILE A 114 4.29 -11.54 7.15
CA ILE A 114 4.11 -12.27 8.41
C ILE A 114 3.99 -13.77 8.13
N ARG A 115 3.13 -14.17 7.18
CA ARG A 115 2.96 -15.59 6.83
C ARG A 115 4.19 -16.19 6.16
N ASN A 116 5.01 -15.39 5.49
CA ASN A 116 6.28 -15.86 4.94
C ASN A 116 7.33 -16.02 6.03
N ALA A 117 7.36 -15.13 7.04
CA ALA A 117 8.30 -15.20 8.16
C ALA A 117 7.98 -16.32 9.17
N TYR A 118 6.72 -16.74 9.28
CA TYR A 118 6.34 -17.88 10.12
C TYR A 118 6.72 -19.20 9.45
N HIS A 119 8.00 -19.54 9.55
CA HIS A 119 8.46 -20.91 9.39
C HIS A 119 8.39 -21.60 10.74
N THR A 120 7.55 -22.63 10.88
CA THR A 120 7.67 -23.57 12.00
C THR A 120 8.99 -24.33 11.81
N ARG A 121 10.09 -23.78 12.33
CA ARG A 121 11.29 -24.56 12.58
C ARG A 121 10.91 -25.66 13.55
N TYR A 122 10.85 -26.89 13.03
CA TYR A 122 10.69 -28.14 13.77
C TYR A 122 9.32 -28.34 14.44
N ARG A 123 8.49 -29.22 13.85
CA ARG A 123 7.92 -30.40 14.51
C ARG A 123 6.88 -31.07 13.61
N GLY A 124 7.31 -32.13 12.96
CA GLY A 124 6.45 -33.26 12.62
C GLY A 124 7.05 -34.51 13.25
N VAL A 125 6.93 -34.66 14.57
CA VAL A 125 7.12 -35.99 15.16
C VAL A 125 5.89 -36.81 14.76
N PHE A 126 6.11 -37.90 14.04
CA PHE A 126 5.07 -38.83 13.61
C PHE A 126 4.22 -39.29 14.81
N GLY A 127 2.91 -39.05 14.73
CA GLY A 127 1.97 -39.47 15.76
C GLY A 127 0.51 -39.03 15.61
N GLY A 128 0.07 -38.42 14.49
CA GLY A 128 -1.38 -38.20 14.32
C GLY A 128 -1.89 -37.28 13.20
N GLU A 129 -1.10 -36.39 12.59
CA GLU A 129 -1.64 -35.43 11.59
C GLU A 129 -0.80 -35.33 10.31
N PRO A 130 -1.44 -35.17 9.12
CA PRO A 130 -0.71 -34.98 7.87
C PRO A 130 0.05 -33.65 7.90
N LEU A 131 1.36 -33.70 7.67
CA LEU A 131 2.23 -32.51 7.54
C LEU A 131 1.71 -31.57 6.44
N SER A 132 1.03 -30.49 6.82
CA SER A 132 0.75 -29.36 5.93
C SER A 132 2.01 -28.49 5.91
N CYS A 133 2.87 -28.64 4.90
CA CYS A 133 3.93 -27.64 4.65
C CYS A 133 3.24 -26.34 4.22
N GLU A 134 2.80 -25.53 5.19
CA GLU A 134 2.09 -24.29 4.93
C GLU A 134 3.01 -23.34 4.15
N THR A 135 2.56 -22.88 2.99
CA THR A 135 3.19 -21.79 2.25
C THR A 135 2.18 -20.65 2.16
N VAL A 136 2.65 -19.40 2.07
CA VAL A 136 1.79 -18.21 1.82
C VAL A 136 0.76 -18.55 0.72
N ARG A 137 -0.50 -18.11 0.74
CA ARG A 137 -1.40 -18.50 -0.37
C ARG A 137 -0.96 -17.81 -1.68
N LYS A 138 -1.05 -18.48 -2.83
CA LYS A 138 -0.79 -17.84 -4.15
C LYS A 138 -1.66 -16.61 -4.29
N GLY A 139 -1.02 -15.48 -4.58
CA GLY A 139 -1.70 -14.22 -4.86
C GLY A 139 -1.82 -13.22 -3.70
N VAL A 140 -1.31 -13.50 -2.49
CA VAL A 140 -1.34 -12.49 -1.41
C VAL A 140 -0.38 -11.32 -1.72
N PHE A 141 0.86 -11.60 -2.13
CA PHE A 141 1.77 -10.53 -2.57
C PHE A 141 1.36 -9.97 -3.93
N ALA A 142 0.79 -10.78 -4.83
CA ALA A 142 0.24 -10.29 -6.10
C ALA A 142 -0.92 -9.30 -5.90
N ALA A 143 -1.84 -9.59 -4.96
CA ALA A 143 -2.89 -8.65 -4.57
C ALA A 143 -2.29 -7.37 -3.97
N GLY A 144 -1.30 -7.52 -3.07
CA GLY A 144 -0.53 -6.40 -2.54
C GLY A 144 0.03 -5.52 -3.65
N ALA A 145 0.76 -6.10 -4.60
CA ALA A 145 1.32 -5.39 -5.75
C ALA A 145 0.26 -4.69 -6.61
N ALA A 146 -0.87 -5.34 -6.89
CA ALA A 146 -1.96 -4.73 -7.64
C ALA A 146 -2.53 -3.50 -6.93
N PHE A 147 -2.79 -3.59 -5.63
CA PHE A 147 -3.28 -2.45 -4.85
C PHE A 147 -2.22 -1.37 -4.63
N THR A 148 -0.92 -1.71 -4.56
CA THR A 148 0.18 -0.74 -4.60
C THR A 148 0.14 0.07 -5.90
N PHE A 149 -0.02 -0.59 -7.05
CA PHE A 149 -0.13 0.08 -8.35
C PHE A 149 -1.35 1.00 -8.44
N PHE A 150 -2.52 0.54 -7.98
CA PHE A 150 -3.71 1.40 -7.92
C PHE A 150 -3.52 2.58 -6.98
N THR A 151 -2.88 2.37 -5.83
CA THR A 151 -2.57 3.44 -4.87
C THR A 151 -1.67 4.51 -5.49
N ALA A 152 -0.65 4.11 -6.24
CA ALA A 152 0.22 5.03 -6.96
C ALA A 152 -0.58 5.93 -7.92
N ILE A 153 -1.39 5.32 -8.77
CA ILE A 153 -2.22 6.03 -9.74
C ILE A 153 -3.19 7.00 -9.04
N LEU A 154 -3.92 6.51 -8.05
CA LEU A 154 -4.94 7.30 -7.35
C LEU A 154 -4.31 8.46 -6.57
N SER A 155 -3.14 8.26 -5.96
CA SER A 155 -2.43 9.28 -5.19
C SER A 155 -1.92 10.42 -6.08
N GLU A 156 -1.43 10.12 -7.28
CA GLU A 156 -1.03 11.10 -8.29
C GLU A 156 -2.24 11.94 -8.75
N PHE A 157 -3.33 11.28 -9.18
CA PHE A 157 -4.55 11.97 -9.60
C PHE A 157 -5.18 12.78 -8.46
N TYR A 158 -5.12 12.28 -7.23
CA TYR A 158 -5.53 12.99 -6.03
C TYR A 158 -4.72 14.28 -5.87
N TYR A 159 -3.39 14.21 -5.89
CA TYR A 159 -2.53 15.38 -5.68
C TYR A 159 -2.69 16.43 -6.78
N LEU A 160 -2.88 16.00 -8.03
CA LEU A 160 -3.21 16.89 -9.15
C LEU A 160 -4.57 17.59 -8.95
N SER A 161 -5.60 16.84 -8.59
CA SER A 161 -6.95 17.38 -8.36
C SER A 161 -7.00 18.32 -7.15
N TYR A 162 -6.29 17.97 -6.08
CA TYR A 162 -6.11 18.80 -4.90
C TYR A 162 -5.37 20.11 -5.22
N SER A 163 -4.25 20.04 -5.93
CA SER A 163 -3.47 21.24 -6.27
C SER A 163 -4.24 22.19 -7.18
N LYS A 164 -4.97 21.67 -8.17
CA LYS A 164 -5.83 22.46 -9.07
C LYS A 164 -6.95 23.17 -8.31
N SER A 165 -7.61 22.48 -7.39
CA SER A 165 -8.69 23.06 -6.58
C SER A 165 -8.16 24.08 -5.55
N ARG A 166 -6.95 23.88 -5.02
CA ARG A 166 -6.25 24.85 -4.17
C ARG A 166 -5.89 26.13 -4.94
N ASP A 167 -5.39 26.00 -6.17
CA ASP A 167 -5.04 27.16 -7.00
C ASP A 167 -6.28 27.95 -7.40
N ALA A 168 -7.36 27.27 -7.76
CA ALA A 168 -8.66 27.89 -8.06
C ALA A 168 -9.26 28.63 -6.85
N ALA A 169 -8.90 28.23 -5.62
CA ALA A 169 -9.28 28.94 -4.39
C ALA A 169 -8.37 30.14 -4.09
N GLY A 170 -7.09 30.08 -4.46
CA GLY A 170 -6.11 31.16 -4.26
C GLY A 170 -6.30 32.39 -5.14
N GLY A 171 -7.09 32.29 -6.21
CA GLY A 171 -7.50 33.43 -7.05
C GLY A 171 -8.80 34.13 -6.59
N ALA A 172 -9.45 33.66 -5.54
CA ALA A 172 -10.61 34.33 -4.96
C ALA A 172 -10.13 35.43 -4.00
N PRO A 173 -10.63 36.68 -4.11
CA PRO A 173 -10.31 37.73 -3.14
C PRO A 173 -10.69 37.26 -1.74
N TYR A 174 -9.87 37.59 -0.74
CA TYR A 174 -10.13 37.38 0.67
C TYR A 174 -11.58 37.77 1.02
N GLY A 175 -12.43 36.79 1.33
CA GLY A 175 -13.80 37.07 1.75
C GLY A 175 -14.68 35.83 1.72
N GLY A 176 -14.92 35.25 2.89
CA GLY A 176 -16.04 34.32 3.11
C GLY A 176 -15.61 32.88 3.36
N SER A 177 -15.52 32.52 4.64
CA SER A 177 -15.90 31.17 5.03
C SER A 177 -17.35 30.96 4.59
N ASN A 178 -17.57 30.22 3.50
CA ASN A 178 -18.92 29.78 3.15
C ASN A 178 -19.31 28.61 4.07
N ILE A 179 -19.48 28.91 5.36
CA ILE A 179 -20.41 28.18 6.21
C ILE A 179 -21.76 28.81 5.88
N GLY A 180 -22.54 28.11 5.07
CA GLY A 180 -23.85 28.59 4.63
C GLY A 180 -24.76 28.83 5.83
N MET A 181 -25.01 30.10 6.14
CA MET A 181 -26.20 30.54 6.85
C MET A 181 -27.10 31.15 5.78
N ALA A 182 -28.19 30.47 5.45
CA ALA A 182 -29.25 31.07 4.64
C ALA A 182 -29.85 32.26 5.40
N PRO A 183 -30.06 33.43 4.76
CA PRO A 183 -30.86 34.47 5.39
C PRO A 183 -32.31 33.99 5.38
N TYR A 184 -32.88 33.84 6.58
CA TYR A 184 -34.32 33.81 6.76
C TYR A 184 -34.86 35.20 6.39
N SER A 185 -35.74 35.23 5.39
CA SER A 185 -36.66 36.33 5.14
C SER A 185 -38.03 35.73 4.88
#